data_AF-A0AAN4HFI4-F1
#
_entry.id   AF-A0AAN4HFI4-F1
#
_cell.length_a   1.000
_cell.length_b   1.000
_cell.length_c   1.000
_cell.angle_alpha   90.00
_cell.angle_beta   90.00
_cell.angle_gamma   90.00
#
_symmetry.space_group_name_H-M   'P 1'
#
loop_
_entity.id
_entity.type
_entity.pdbx_description
1 polymer ?
#
loop_
_entity_poly.entity_id
_entity_poly.type
_entity_poly.pdbx_seq_one_letter_code
_entity_poly.pdbx_strand_id
1 'polypeptide(L)'
;MSKQPSFKTLNRIIEKYYDPKNGLIEVEQFIIGFEAESLFVLDYKGIMYQKTSALKYDQGYEILLLPYTELHSNSKQDLLQLLKRKIIVYFTYTDHDQQQEDFMPDIGNRIFSFMSHMLKGAQQNKRAIPVRFILIDIEAIGFIPKLSKFMAGCRGFNVGTCLFVDDRLTLSYGYNKEQVDKMYNNSVVTSK
;
A
#
# COMPACT_ATOMS: atom_id res chain seq x y z
N MET A 1 -8.41 -15.72 -16.78
CA MET A 1 -6.95 -15.91 -16.97
C MET A 1 -6.26 -14.59 -16.68
N SER A 2 -5.48 -14.49 -15.60
CA SER A 2 -4.70 -13.28 -15.27
C SER A 2 -3.66 -13.03 -16.38
N LYS A 3 -3.77 -11.92 -17.12
CA LYS A 3 -2.72 -11.51 -18.06
C LYS A 3 -1.48 -11.17 -17.24
N GLN A 4 -0.41 -11.97 -17.39
CA GLN A 4 0.88 -11.60 -16.82
C GLN A 4 1.35 -10.25 -17.42
N PRO A 5 1.89 -9.34 -16.60
CA PRO A 5 2.41 -8.08 -17.08
C PRO A 5 3.64 -8.32 -17.98
N SER A 6 3.85 -7.46 -18.97
CA SER A 6 4.95 -7.59 -19.95
C SER A 6 6.35 -7.26 -19.38
N PHE A 7 6.47 -7.10 -18.07
CA PHE A 7 7.68 -6.70 -17.35
C PHE A 7 7.63 -7.22 -15.91
N LYS A 8 8.81 -7.32 -15.28
CA LYS A 8 8.91 -7.64 -13.86
C LYS A 8 8.34 -6.49 -13.02
N THR A 9 7.28 -6.79 -12.28
CA THR A 9 6.63 -5.85 -11.36
C THR A 9 6.34 -6.53 -10.03
N LEU A 10 6.35 -5.74 -8.97
CA LEU A 10 5.92 -6.15 -7.63
C LEU A 10 4.52 -5.63 -7.32
N ASN A 11 3.90 -4.90 -8.26
CA ASN A 11 2.54 -4.42 -8.11
C ASN A 11 1.54 -5.56 -8.26
N ARG A 12 0.52 -5.54 -7.41
CA ARG A 12 -0.60 -6.47 -7.44
C ARG A 12 -1.92 -5.71 -7.28
N ILE A 13 -2.94 -6.20 -7.96
CA ILE A 13 -4.33 -5.81 -7.74
C ILE A 13 -5.08 -7.07 -7.36
N ILE A 14 -5.76 -7.02 -6.23
CA ILE A 14 -6.62 -8.08 -5.71
C ILE A 14 -8.05 -7.56 -5.74
N GLU A 15 -8.88 -8.24 -6.53
CA GLU A 15 -10.31 -7.91 -6.67
C GLU A 15 -11.15 -8.81 -5.78
N LYS A 16 -12.31 -8.31 -5.33
CA LYS A 16 -13.30 -9.06 -4.54
C LYS A 16 -12.71 -9.65 -3.27
N TYR A 17 -11.91 -8.84 -2.58
CA TYR A 17 -11.10 -9.31 -1.46
C TYR A 17 -11.90 -9.53 -0.17
N TYR A 18 -13.01 -8.80 -0.01
CA TYR A 18 -13.89 -8.91 1.14
C TYR A 18 -14.68 -10.22 1.12
N ASP A 19 -14.57 -11.00 2.21
CA ASP A 19 -15.36 -12.19 2.43
C ASP A 19 -16.56 -11.87 3.34
N PRO A 20 -17.82 -12.13 2.94
CA PRO A 20 -18.99 -11.80 3.77
C PRO A 20 -19.05 -12.51 5.13
N LYS A 21 -18.40 -13.66 5.28
CA LYS A 21 -18.37 -14.45 6.52
C LYS A 21 -17.12 -14.19 7.35
N ASN A 22 -15.99 -14.02 6.68
CA ASN A 22 -14.66 -13.97 7.30
C ASN A 22 -14.03 -12.58 7.26
N GLY A 23 -14.69 -11.59 6.65
CA GLY A 23 -14.24 -10.22 6.51
C GLY A 23 -12.96 -10.10 5.68
N LEU A 24 -11.95 -9.45 6.26
CA LEU A 24 -10.68 -9.11 5.60
C LEU A 24 -9.63 -10.24 5.63
N ILE A 25 -10.06 -11.51 5.69
CA ILE A 25 -9.17 -12.66 5.84
C ILE A 25 -8.11 -12.77 4.72
N GLU A 26 -8.45 -12.36 3.51
CA GLU A 26 -7.48 -12.36 2.40
C GLU A 26 -6.38 -11.32 2.60
N VAL A 27 -6.73 -10.13 3.09
CA VAL A 27 -5.74 -9.09 3.37
C VAL A 27 -4.82 -9.53 4.50
N GLU A 28 -5.39 -10.14 5.53
CA GLU A 28 -4.66 -10.72 6.67
C GLU A 28 -3.65 -11.78 6.19
N GLN A 29 -4.10 -12.79 5.44
CA GLN A 29 -3.24 -13.84 4.89
C GLN A 29 -2.18 -13.28 3.95
N PHE A 30 -2.55 -12.30 3.13
CA PHE A 30 -1.62 -11.65 2.21
C PHE A 30 -0.52 -10.89 2.95
N ILE A 31 -0.86 -10.14 3.99
CA ILE A 31 0.11 -9.48 4.87
C ILE A 31 1.02 -10.55 5.49
N ILE A 32 0.45 -11.55 6.17
CA ILE A 32 1.19 -12.62 6.87
C ILE A 32 2.15 -13.36 5.95
N GLY A 33 1.79 -13.58 4.68
CA GLY A 33 2.60 -14.30 3.71
C GLY A 33 3.90 -13.60 3.26
N PHE A 34 4.10 -12.32 3.57
CA PHE A 34 5.38 -11.65 3.29
C PHE A 34 6.42 -11.93 4.38
N GLU A 35 7.59 -12.43 3.99
CA GLU A 35 8.63 -12.81 4.95
C GLU A 35 9.91 -11.97 4.86
N ALA A 36 10.11 -11.22 3.78
CA ALA A 36 11.36 -10.49 3.54
C ALA A 36 11.16 -9.00 3.29
N GLU A 37 10.01 -8.62 2.72
CA GLU A 37 9.72 -7.24 2.35
C GLU A 37 9.29 -6.40 3.53
N SER A 38 9.69 -5.12 3.54
CA SER A 38 9.13 -4.12 4.42
C SER A 38 7.74 -3.70 3.93
N LEU A 39 6.79 -3.59 4.85
CA LEU A 39 5.38 -3.43 4.57
C LEU A 39 4.88 -2.09 5.09
N PHE A 40 4.13 -1.37 4.27
CA PHE A 40 3.47 -0.13 4.64
C PHE A 40 1.99 -0.29 4.37
N VAL A 41 1.20 -0.42 5.42
CA VAL A 41 -0.21 -0.80 5.36
C VAL A 41 -1.07 0.41 5.67
N LEU A 42 -1.94 0.80 4.73
CA LEU A 42 -3.03 1.71 5.03
C LEU A 42 -4.07 0.94 5.84
N ASP A 43 -4.36 1.37 7.07
CA ASP A 43 -5.08 0.55 8.04
C ASP A 43 -6.19 1.34 8.75
N TYR A 44 -7.40 1.27 8.20
CA TYR A 44 -8.56 1.87 8.82
C TYR A 44 -8.80 1.27 10.22
N LYS A 45 -8.86 2.15 11.23
CA LYS A 45 -9.04 1.81 12.65
C LYS A 45 -8.02 0.81 13.23
N GLY A 46 -6.91 0.56 12.54
CA GLY A 46 -5.89 -0.39 13.01
C GLY A 46 -6.34 -1.86 12.97
N ILE A 47 -7.30 -2.21 12.10
CA ILE A 47 -7.85 -3.58 12.03
C ILE A 47 -6.77 -4.58 11.61
N MET A 48 -5.91 -4.24 10.64
CA MET A 48 -4.82 -5.12 10.21
C MET A 48 -3.72 -5.22 11.27
N TYR A 49 -3.41 -4.13 11.96
CA TYR A 49 -2.50 -4.14 13.09
C TYR A 49 -2.95 -5.15 14.16
N GLN A 50 -4.21 -5.10 14.57
CA GLN A 50 -4.77 -6.02 15.57
C GLN A 50 -4.68 -7.49 15.12
N LYS A 51 -4.91 -7.75 13.83
CA LYS A 51 -4.92 -9.10 13.27
C LYS A 51 -3.54 -9.69 12.98
N THR A 52 -2.56 -8.85 12.62
CA THR A 52 -1.32 -9.34 12.00
C THR A 52 -0.04 -8.97 12.76
N SER A 53 -0.06 -7.99 13.66
CA SER A 53 1.15 -7.48 14.32
C SER A 53 1.91 -8.53 15.13
N ALA A 54 1.22 -9.35 15.94
CA ALA A 54 1.86 -10.38 16.75
C ALA A 54 2.60 -11.42 15.88
N LEU A 55 1.94 -11.95 14.85
CA LEU A 55 2.55 -12.88 13.91
C LEU A 55 3.72 -12.25 13.15
N LYS A 56 3.61 -10.97 12.78
CA LYS A 56 4.72 -10.25 12.15
C LYS A 56 5.91 -10.07 13.08
N TYR A 57 5.66 -9.78 14.36
CA TYR A 57 6.71 -9.71 15.36
C TYR A 57 7.44 -11.06 15.47
N ASP A 58 6.69 -12.17 15.52
CA ASP A 58 7.26 -13.53 15.54
C ASP A 58 8.04 -13.87 14.27
N GLN A 59 7.65 -13.30 13.12
CA GLN A 59 8.41 -13.37 11.86
C GLN A 59 9.66 -12.45 11.82
N GLY A 60 9.99 -11.80 12.93
CA GLY A 60 11.16 -10.93 13.08
C GLY A 60 10.99 -9.55 12.44
N TYR A 61 9.75 -9.10 12.25
CA TYR A 61 9.49 -7.72 11.84
C TYR A 61 9.54 -6.78 13.04
N GLU A 62 10.14 -5.62 12.82
CA GLU A 62 9.80 -4.47 13.63
C GLU A 62 8.39 -3.98 13.31
N ILE A 63 7.64 -3.62 14.34
CA ILE A 63 6.24 -3.21 14.24
C ILE A 63 6.12 -1.73 14.62
N LEU A 64 5.57 -0.92 13.73
CA LEU A 64 5.18 0.45 14.03
C LEU A 64 3.71 0.68 13.71
N LEU A 65 3.02 1.34 14.63
CA LEU A 65 1.66 1.83 14.47
C LEU A 65 1.72 3.35 14.50
N LEU A 66 1.40 4.00 13.38
CA LEU A 66 1.51 5.45 13.22
C LEU A 66 0.20 6.02 12.68
N PRO A 67 -0.32 7.12 13.24
CA PRO A 67 -1.43 7.82 12.60
C PRO A 67 -0.99 8.39 11.25
N TYR A 68 -1.92 8.49 10.28
CA TYR A 68 -1.60 9.00 8.94
C TYR A 68 -1.06 10.44 8.96
N THR A 69 -1.40 11.22 9.98
CA THR A 69 -0.92 12.59 10.18
C THR A 69 0.61 12.65 10.36
N GLU A 70 1.24 11.59 10.87
CA GLU A 70 2.69 11.48 11.06
C GLU A 70 3.47 11.08 9.79
N LEU A 71 2.79 10.87 8.66
CA LEU A 71 3.47 10.61 7.38
C LEU A 71 4.44 11.74 6.94
N HIS A 72 4.35 12.93 7.56
CA HIS A 72 5.13 14.13 7.22
C HIS A 72 6.31 14.41 8.17
N SER A 73 6.36 13.79 9.35
CA SER A 73 7.33 14.15 10.40
C SER A 73 8.72 13.54 10.19
N ASN A 74 8.86 12.57 9.27
CA ASN A 74 10.12 11.88 9.06
C ASN A 74 11.06 12.69 8.19
N SER A 75 12.24 13.01 8.72
CA SER A 75 13.31 13.58 7.91
C SER A 75 13.65 12.60 6.76
N LYS A 76 14.21 13.10 5.65
CA LYS A 76 14.67 12.22 4.56
C LYS A 76 15.59 11.10 5.06
N GLN A 77 16.37 11.36 6.11
CA GLN A 77 17.25 10.36 6.72
C GLN A 77 16.44 9.25 7.40
N ASP A 78 15.39 9.59 8.14
CA ASP A 78 14.54 8.62 8.85
C ASP A 78 13.82 7.69 7.87
N LEU A 79 13.28 8.24 6.78
CA LEU A 79 12.65 7.45 5.71
C LEU A 79 13.63 6.48 5.03
N LEU A 80 14.88 6.90 4.81
CA LEU A 80 15.91 6.02 4.26
C LEU A 80 16.35 4.93 5.23
N GLN A 81 16.23 5.15 6.55
CA GLN A 81 16.48 4.09 7.52
C GLN A 81 15.40 3.02 7.47
N LEU A 82 14.14 3.37 7.20
CA LEU A 82 13.06 2.39 7.03
C LEU A 82 13.36 1.40 5.89
N LEU A 83 14.04 1.83 4.82
CA LEU A 83 14.46 0.97 3.71
C LEU A 83 15.54 -0.07 4.07
N LYS A 84 16.15 0.03 5.24
CA LYS A 84 17.22 -0.87 5.71
C LYS A 84 16.73 -1.85 6.79
N ARG A 85 15.48 -1.75 7.20
CA ARG A 85 14.91 -2.51 8.33
C ARG A 85 13.81 -3.41 7.81
N LYS A 86 13.77 -4.65 8.30
CA LYS A 86 12.62 -5.54 8.09
C LYS A 86 11.50 -5.06 9.02
N ILE A 87 10.59 -4.25 8.47
CA ILE A 87 9.62 -3.47 9.23
C ILE A 87 8.23 -3.54 8.60
N ILE A 88 7.20 -3.55 9.42
CA ILE A 88 5.84 -3.25 9.01
C ILE A 88 5.34 -2.00 9.74
N VAL A 89 4.82 -1.06 8.97
CA VAL A 89 4.23 0.17 9.48
C VAL A 89 2.75 0.20 9.10
N TYR A 90 1.89 0.35 10.09
CA TYR A 90 0.45 0.51 9.91
C TYR A 90 0.10 1.98 10.03
N PHE A 91 -0.35 2.59 8.93
CA PHE A 91 -0.80 3.97 8.87
C PHE A 91 -2.30 4.02 9.16
N THR A 92 -2.64 4.44 10.37
CA THR A 92 -4.02 4.42 10.84
C THR A 92 -4.77 5.71 10.59
N TYR A 93 -6.03 5.58 10.24
CA TYR A 93 -7.03 6.64 10.20
C TYR A 93 -8.37 6.11 10.73
N THR A 94 -9.26 7.00 11.14
CA THR A 94 -10.49 6.70 11.86
C THR A 94 -11.69 7.43 11.26
N ASP A 95 -12.90 7.12 11.73
CA ASP A 95 -14.11 7.86 11.37
C ASP A 95 -13.97 9.35 11.71
N HIS A 96 -13.34 9.65 12.84
CA HIS A 96 -13.15 11.03 13.28
C HIS A 96 -12.26 11.82 12.30
N ASP A 97 -11.23 11.15 11.76
CA ASP A 97 -10.39 11.74 10.73
C ASP A 97 -11.19 12.00 9.45
N GLN A 98 -12.04 11.05 9.04
CA GLN A 98 -12.89 11.18 7.84
C GLN A 98 -13.92 12.31 7.92
N GLN A 99 -14.28 12.78 9.12
CA GLN A 99 -15.17 13.93 9.27
C GLN A 99 -14.47 15.29 9.08
N GLN A 100 -13.14 15.33 8.97
CA GLN A 100 -12.40 16.57 8.75
C GLN A 100 -12.57 17.03 7.30
N GLU A 101 -12.77 18.34 7.10
CA GLU A 101 -13.08 18.95 5.79
C GLU A 101 -12.05 18.58 4.71
N ASP A 102 -10.76 18.58 5.08
CA ASP A 102 -9.64 18.31 4.17
C ASP A 102 -9.10 16.88 4.27
N PHE A 103 -9.81 15.94 4.92
CA PHE A 103 -9.30 14.59 5.15
C PHE A 103 -8.79 13.92 3.88
N MET A 104 -9.66 13.81 2.86
CA MET A 104 -9.36 13.15 1.59
C MET A 104 -8.15 13.75 0.85
N PRO A 105 -8.13 15.07 0.55
CA PRO A 105 -6.97 15.66 -0.10
C PRO A 105 -5.72 15.59 0.77
N ASP A 106 -5.82 15.69 2.09
CA ASP A 106 -4.66 15.58 2.99
C ASP A 106 -4.06 14.18 2.94
N ILE A 107 -4.81 13.14 3.34
CA ILE A 107 -4.32 11.75 3.45
C ILE A 107 -3.75 11.23 2.12
N GLY A 108 -4.44 11.48 1.00
CA GLY A 108 -3.98 11.04 -0.33
C GLY A 108 -2.63 11.67 -0.69
N ASN A 109 -2.47 12.98 -0.44
CA ASN A 109 -1.20 13.67 -0.67
C ASN A 109 -0.09 13.18 0.28
N ARG A 110 -0.39 12.91 1.55
CA ARG A 110 0.58 12.38 2.53
C ARG A 110 1.13 11.03 2.06
N ILE A 111 0.21 10.11 1.73
CA ILE A 111 0.55 8.76 1.27
C ILE A 111 1.37 8.84 -0.02
N PHE A 112 0.93 9.64 -1.01
CA PHE A 112 1.67 9.77 -2.26
C PHE A 112 3.07 10.35 -2.07
N SER A 113 3.20 11.37 -1.22
CA SER A 113 4.50 11.96 -0.87
C SER A 113 5.42 10.90 -0.26
N PHE A 114 4.94 10.18 0.76
CA PHE A 114 5.67 9.11 1.42
C PHE A 114 6.12 8.03 0.43
N MET A 115 5.20 7.51 -0.39
CA MET A 115 5.49 6.52 -1.44
C MET A 115 6.58 7.02 -2.39
N SER A 116 6.48 8.27 -2.84
CA SER A 116 7.45 8.89 -3.75
C SER A 116 8.84 9.02 -3.14
N HIS A 117 8.92 9.35 -1.84
CA HIS A 117 10.18 9.41 -1.11
C HIS A 117 10.84 8.03 -0.96
N MET A 118 10.06 7.01 -0.62
CA MET A 118 10.55 5.64 -0.52
C MET A 118 11.02 5.08 -1.86
N LEU A 119 10.32 5.38 -2.96
CA LEU A 119 10.76 5.00 -4.30
C LEU A 119 12.10 5.66 -4.66
N LYS A 120 12.24 6.97 -4.44
CA LYS A 120 13.52 7.68 -4.67
C LYS A 120 14.66 7.07 -3.87
N GLY A 121 14.42 6.73 -2.60
CA GLY A 121 15.42 6.08 -1.75
C GLY A 121 15.81 4.70 -2.26
N ALA A 122 14.84 3.87 -2.67
CA ALA A 122 15.10 2.55 -3.23
C ALA A 122 15.85 2.61 -4.57
N GLN A 123 15.58 3.62 -5.40
CA GLN A 123 16.32 3.86 -6.66
C GLN A 123 17.80 4.18 -6.43
N GLN A 124 18.12 4.86 -5.33
CA GLN A 124 19.48 5.26 -4.99
C GLN A 124 20.26 4.16 -4.22
N ASN A 125 19.57 3.17 -3.67
CA ASN A 125 20.18 2.14 -2.83
C ASN A 125 19.81 0.73 -3.29
N LYS A 126 20.71 0.09 -4.04
CA LYS A 126 20.54 -1.28 -4.54
C LYS A 126 20.45 -2.36 -3.45
N ARG A 127 20.85 -2.04 -2.20
CA ARG A 127 20.76 -2.95 -1.03
C ARG A 127 19.50 -2.72 -0.20
N ALA A 128 18.60 -1.84 -0.61
CA ALA A 128 17.35 -1.61 0.10
C ALA A 128 16.52 -2.90 0.15
N ILE A 129 15.96 -3.18 1.33
CA ILE A 129 14.97 -4.24 1.50
C ILE A 129 13.77 -3.90 0.61
N PRO A 130 13.19 -4.88 -0.12
CA PRO A 130 12.05 -4.58 -0.96
C PRO A 130 10.86 -4.07 -0.16
N VAL A 131 10.13 -3.12 -0.74
CA VAL A 131 9.00 -2.43 -0.11
C VAL A 131 7.69 -2.82 -0.77
N ARG A 132 6.65 -3.05 0.03
CA ARG A 132 5.26 -3.21 -0.41
C ARG A 132 4.37 -2.19 0.28
N PHE A 133 3.67 -1.40 -0.53
CA PHE A 133 2.57 -0.56 -0.07
C PHE A 133 1.27 -1.35 -0.17
N ILE A 134 0.67 -1.70 0.94
CA ILE A 134 -0.59 -2.43 1.02
C ILE A 134 -1.70 -1.40 1.23
N LEU A 135 -2.49 -1.18 0.18
CA LEU A 135 -3.49 -0.13 0.11
C LEU A 135 -4.86 -0.80 -0.01
N ILE A 136 -5.61 -0.72 1.09
CA ILE A 136 -6.93 -1.32 1.25
C ILE A 136 -7.96 -0.20 1.20
N ASP A 137 -9.07 -0.42 0.51
CA ASP A 137 -10.22 0.49 0.54
C ASP A 137 -9.81 1.94 0.24
N ILE A 138 -9.17 2.14 -0.92
CA ILE A 138 -8.58 3.44 -1.27
C ILE A 138 -9.66 4.50 -1.58
N GLU A 139 -10.88 4.05 -1.86
CA GLU A 139 -12.08 4.85 -2.02
C GLU A 139 -12.47 5.53 -0.70
N ALA A 140 -12.25 4.88 0.45
CA ALA A 140 -12.49 5.46 1.78
C ALA A 140 -11.58 6.66 2.10
N ILE A 141 -10.46 6.81 1.37
CA ILE A 141 -9.50 7.91 1.57
C ILE A 141 -9.47 8.91 0.41
N GLY A 142 -10.41 8.84 -0.53
CA GLY A 142 -10.53 9.82 -1.61
C GLY A 142 -9.48 9.66 -2.72
N PHE A 143 -8.88 8.46 -2.80
CA PHE A 143 -7.87 8.07 -3.77
C PHE A 143 -6.50 8.77 -3.63
N ILE A 144 -5.46 8.09 -4.14
CA ILE A 144 -4.08 8.56 -4.04
C ILE A 144 -3.70 9.27 -5.35
N PRO A 145 -3.31 10.56 -5.30
CA PRO A 145 -2.98 11.30 -6.50
C PRO A 145 -1.80 10.67 -7.23
N LYS A 146 -1.85 10.66 -8.57
CA LYS A 146 -0.78 10.14 -9.44
C LYS A 146 -0.39 8.66 -9.20
N LEU A 147 -1.21 7.88 -8.48
CA LEU A 147 -0.94 6.47 -8.18
C LEU A 147 -0.64 5.64 -9.44
N SER A 148 -1.42 5.82 -10.51
CA SER A 148 -1.19 5.12 -11.79
C SER A 148 0.21 5.38 -12.38
N LYS A 149 0.71 6.62 -12.26
CA LYS A 149 2.07 6.99 -12.70
C LYS A 149 3.13 6.40 -11.77
N PHE A 150 2.89 6.38 -10.46
CA PHE A 150 3.77 5.76 -9.48
C PHE A 150 3.96 4.26 -9.76
N MET A 151 2.85 3.53 -9.94
CA MET A 151 2.85 2.10 -10.23
C MET A 151 3.64 1.78 -11.51
N ALA A 152 3.53 2.62 -12.55
CA ALA A 152 4.33 2.48 -13.76
C ALA A 152 5.83 2.80 -13.52
N GLY A 153 6.14 3.72 -12.61
CA GLY A 153 7.50 4.17 -12.32
C GLY A 153 8.28 3.28 -11.34
N CYS A 154 7.62 2.51 -10.49
CA CYS A 154 8.29 1.63 -9.51
C CYS A 154 8.68 0.25 -10.08
N ARG A 155 8.27 -0.06 -11.31
CA ARG A 155 8.62 -1.32 -12.00
C ARG A 155 10.13 -1.44 -12.17
N GLY A 156 10.64 -2.67 -12.04
CA GLY A 156 12.07 -2.94 -12.08
C GLY A 156 12.85 -2.47 -10.85
N PHE A 157 12.21 -1.78 -9.91
CA PHE A 157 12.76 -1.49 -8.59
C PHE A 157 12.17 -2.43 -7.54
N ASN A 158 12.82 -2.49 -6.38
CA ASN A 158 12.36 -3.29 -5.25
C ASN A 158 11.17 -2.62 -4.51
N VAL A 159 10.26 -1.96 -5.24
CA VAL A 159 9.10 -1.25 -4.67
C VAL A 159 7.85 -1.65 -5.45
N GLY A 160 6.77 -1.97 -4.75
CA GLY A 160 5.49 -2.30 -5.36
C GLY A 160 4.29 -1.88 -4.53
N THR A 161 3.14 -1.75 -5.17
CA THR A 161 1.84 -1.49 -4.54
C THR A 161 0.95 -2.72 -4.62
N CYS A 162 0.25 -3.04 -3.55
CA CYS A 162 -0.77 -4.08 -3.49
C CYS A 162 -2.10 -3.39 -3.22
N LEU A 163 -2.93 -3.28 -4.25
CA LEU A 163 -4.26 -2.67 -4.15
C LEU A 163 -5.29 -3.74 -3.88
N PHE A 164 -6.12 -3.53 -2.87
CA PHE A 164 -7.31 -4.32 -2.59
C PHE A 164 -8.52 -3.48 -2.95
N VAL A 165 -9.28 -3.94 -3.94
CA VAL A 165 -10.46 -3.24 -4.48
C VAL A 165 -11.60 -4.23 -4.67
N ASP A 166 -12.84 -3.79 -4.59
CA ASP A 166 -13.98 -4.69 -4.86
C ASP A 166 -13.96 -5.16 -6.31
N ASP A 167 -13.75 -4.23 -7.23
CA ASP A 167 -13.59 -4.50 -8.65
C ASP A 167 -12.87 -3.37 -9.39
N ARG A 168 -12.69 -3.56 -10.69
CA ARG A 168 -12.15 -2.53 -11.59
C ARG A 168 -12.97 -1.25 -11.63
N LEU A 169 -14.29 -1.33 -11.46
CA LEU A 169 -15.18 -0.18 -11.53
C LEU A 169 -14.94 0.75 -10.34
N THR A 170 -14.61 0.20 -9.18
CA THR A 170 -14.24 0.94 -7.96
C THR A 170 -13.15 1.98 -8.24
N LEU A 171 -12.12 1.60 -9.01
CA LEU A 171 -11.05 2.51 -9.39
C LEU A 171 -11.50 3.63 -10.34
N SER A 172 -12.58 3.43 -11.08
CA SER A 172 -13.09 4.44 -12.03
C SER A 172 -13.78 5.62 -11.35
N TYR A 173 -14.13 5.51 -10.07
CA TYR A 173 -14.65 6.63 -9.27
C TYR A 173 -13.58 7.69 -8.98
N GLY A 174 -12.31 7.28 -8.88
CA GLY A 174 -11.18 8.18 -8.59
C GLY A 174 -10.20 8.39 -9.74
N TYR A 175 -10.21 7.51 -10.73
CA TYR A 175 -9.26 7.53 -11.84
C TYR A 175 -9.96 7.40 -13.19
N ASN A 176 -9.44 8.09 -14.20
CA ASN A 176 -9.96 7.95 -15.55
C ASN A 176 -9.60 6.58 -16.16
N LYS A 177 -10.29 6.21 -17.24
CA LYS A 177 -10.10 4.91 -17.92
C LYS A 177 -8.64 4.62 -18.27
N GLU A 178 -7.92 5.60 -18.82
CA GLU A 178 -6.51 5.43 -19.18
C GLU A 178 -5.63 5.13 -17.96
N GLN A 179 -5.88 5.81 -16.84
CA GLN A 179 -5.18 5.59 -15.58
C GLN A 179 -5.46 4.20 -15.02
N VAL A 180 -6.72 3.76 -15.02
CA VAL A 180 -7.12 2.41 -14.58
C VAL A 180 -6.48 1.35 -15.47
N ASP A 181 -6.58 1.48 -16.79
CA ASP A 181 -5.96 0.56 -17.75
C ASP A 181 -4.45 0.41 -17.49
N LYS A 182 -3.77 1.54 -17.24
CA LYS A 182 -2.36 1.54 -16.83
C LYS A 182 -2.13 0.82 -15.50
N MET A 183 -2.95 1.04 -14.46
CA MET A 183 -2.77 0.34 -13.18
C MET A 183 -2.83 -1.18 -13.35
N TYR A 184 -3.81 -1.67 -14.10
CA TYR A 184 -3.96 -3.10 -14.40
C TYR A 184 -2.82 -3.64 -15.24
N ASN A 185 -2.44 -2.96 -16.32
CA ASN A 185 -1.32 -3.37 -17.16
C ASN A 185 0.00 -3.41 -16.37
N ASN A 186 0.11 -2.61 -15.31
CA ASN A 186 1.28 -2.53 -14.42
C ASN A 186 1.25 -3.46 -13.21
N SER A 187 0.26 -4.33 -13.12
CA SER A 187 0.05 -5.21 -11.96
C SER A 187 -0.19 -6.66 -12.37
N VAL A 188 0.16 -7.58 -11.48
CA VAL A 188 -0.42 -8.92 -11.52
C VAL A 188 -1.83 -8.83 -10.93
N VAL A 189 -2.83 -9.27 -11.69
CA VAL A 189 -4.23 -9.26 -11.27
C VAL A 189 -4.59 -10.62 -10.71
N THR A 190 -5.04 -10.65 -9.46
CA THR A 190 -5.56 -11.84 -8.81
C THR A 190 -7.03 -11.57 -8.50
N SER A 191 -7.92 -12.34 -9.11
CA SER A 191 -9.34 -12.35 -8.78
C SER A 191 -9.64 -13.68 -8.11
N LYS A 192 -10.42 -13.68 -7.03
CA LYS A 192 -10.97 -14.88 -6.44
C LYS A 192 -12.00 -15.56 -7.34
#